data_AF-A0A2T5GIH5-F1
#
_entry.id   AF-A0A2T5GIH5-F1
#
_cell.length_a   1.000
_cell.length_b   1.000
_cell.length_c   1.000
_cell.angle_alpha   90.00
_cell.angle_beta   90.00
_cell.angle_gamma   90.00
#
_symmetry.space_group_name_H-M   'P 1'
#
loop_
_entity.id
_entity.type
_entity.pdbx_description
1 polymer ?
#
loop_
_entity_poly.entity_id
_entity_poly.type
_entity_poly.pdbx_seq_one_letter_code
_entity_poly.pdbx_strand_id
1 'polypeptide(L)'
;MRIVRLQKAPDAIVLMSDGLERLALDFAAQTPHHPFFETMVKPVETSVTVGRDQRLSQTLANYLGRDAVNARTDDDKSLLIAVRR
;
A
#
# COMPACT_ATOMS: atom_id res chain seq x y z
N MET A 1 21.29 -2.70 -3.85
CA MET A 1 20.16 -3.54 -4.33
C MET A 1 20.21 -4.88 -3.61
N ARG A 2 19.24 -5.19 -2.74
CA ARG A 2 19.14 -6.48 -2.06
C ARG A 2 18.12 -7.34 -2.80
N ILE A 3 18.53 -8.51 -3.28
CA ILE A 3 17.66 -9.45 -3.99
C ILE A 3 17.41 -10.64 -3.06
N VAL A 4 16.13 -11.03 -2.91
CA VAL A 4 15.72 -12.20 -2.15
C VAL A 4 14.84 -13.08 -3.04
N ARG A 5 14.99 -14.40 -2.92
CA ARG A 5 14.14 -15.37 -3.61
C ARG A 5 13.10 -15.88 -2.63
N LEU A 6 11.82 -15.64 -2.92
CA LEU A 6 10.73 -16.18 -2.13
C LEU A 6 10.46 -17.63 -2.54
N GLN A 7 10.26 -18.50 -1.56
CA GLN A 7 9.95 -19.92 -1.78
C GLN A 7 8.50 -20.14 -2.22
N LYS A 8 7.60 -19.26 -1.77
CA LYS A 8 6.18 -19.22 -2.15
C LYS A 8 5.90 -17.90 -2.85
N ALA A 9 5.06 -17.91 -3.88
CA ALA A 9 4.55 -16.68 -4.46
C ALA A 9 3.68 -15.94 -3.43
N PRO A 10 3.77 -14.60 -3.34
CA PRO A 10 3.04 -13.81 -2.35
C PRO A 10 1.54 -13.82 -2.62
N ASP A 11 0.75 -13.69 -1.56
CA ASP A 11 -0.71 -13.58 -1.62
C ASP A 11 -1.14 -12.12 -1.92
N ALA A 12 -0.32 -11.14 -1.51
CA ALA A 12 -0.48 -9.73 -1.85
C ALA A 12 0.86 -9.08 -2.14
N ILE A 13 0.88 -8.12 -3.06
CA ILE A 13 2.02 -7.28 -3.41
C ILE A 13 1.58 -5.83 -3.31
N VAL A 14 2.39 -5.01 -2.63
CA VAL A 14 2.19 -3.56 -2.52
C VAL A 14 3.43 -2.87 -3.10
N LEU A 15 3.20 -1.96 -4.05
CA LEU A 15 4.21 -1.04 -4.58
C LEU A 15 3.79 0.37 -4.21
N MET A 16 4.75 1.19 -3.77
CA MET A 16 4.51 2.55 -3.35
C MET A 16 5.65 3.48 -3.74
N SER A 17 5.38 4.78 -3.81
CA SER A 17 6.43 5.81 -3.84
C SER A 17 7.01 6.06 -2.43
N ASP A 18 8.18 6.70 -2.41
CA ASP A 18 8.85 7.23 -1.21
C ASP A 18 7.99 8.20 -0.41
N GLY A 19 7.11 8.96 -1.09
CA GLY A 19 6.12 9.81 -0.44
C GLY A 19 5.20 9.10 0.56
N LEU A 20 5.11 7.76 0.54
CA LEU A 20 4.37 6.94 1.52
C LEU A 20 5.26 6.29 2.59
N GLU A 21 6.59 6.34 2.50
CA GLU A 21 7.47 5.60 3.41
C GLU A 21 7.31 6.01 4.88
N ARG A 22 7.10 7.31 5.17
CA ARG A 22 6.84 7.82 6.54
C ARG A 22 5.55 7.28 7.17
N LEU A 23 4.63 6.76 6.36
CA LEU A 23 3.39 6.14 6.78
C LEU A 23 3.54 4.61 6.86
N ALA A 24 4.31 4.05 5.94
CA ALA A 24 4.38 2.61 5.71
C ALA A 24 5.55 1.92 6.42
N LEU A 25 6.60 2.64 6.82
CA LEU A 25 7.82 2.05 7.38
C LEU A 25 8.10 2.60 8.78
N ASP A 26 8.58 1.72 9.66
CA ASP A 26 9.30 2.11 10.86
C ASP A 26 10.80 2.16 10.52
N PHE A 27 11.33 3.37 10.37
CA PHE A 27 12.73 3.58 10.03
C PHE A 27 13.70 3.22 11.16
N ALA A 28 13.27 3.31 12.42
CA ALA A 28 14.11 2.96 13.57
C ALA A 28 14.25 1.44 13.68
N ALA A 29 13.15 0.71 13.53
CA ALA A 29 13.15 -0.75 13.54
C ALA A 29 13.60 -1.37 12.20
N GLN A 30 13.67 -0.57 11.12
CA GLN A 30 13.89 -1.03 9.75
C GLN A 30 12.88 -2.10 9.31
N THR A 31 11.63 -1.93 9.73
CA THR A 31 10.53 -2.88 9.46
C THR A 31 9.33 -2.21 8.81
N PRO A 32 8.51 -2.95 8.06
CA PRO A 32 7.22 -2.47 7.62
C PRO A 32 6.30 -2.15 8.82
N HIS A 33 5.58 -1.03 8.75
CA HIS A 33 4.50 -0.70 9.68
C HIS A 33 3.26 -1.54 9.32
N HIS A 34 3.17 -2.76 9.85
CA HIS A 34 2.12 -3.72 9.53
C HIS A 34 0.68 -3.17 9.45
N PRO A 35 0.19 -2.36 10.41
CA PRO A 35 -1.19 -1.83 10.34
C PRO A 35 -1.50 -0.99 9.09
N PHE A 36 -0.51 -0.32 8.48
CA PHE A 36 -0.70 0.41 7.24
C PHE A 36 -1.05 -0.55 6.11
N PHE A 37 -0.25 -1.62 5.95
CA PHE A 37 -0.46 -2.62 4.91
C PHE A 37 -1.75 -3.40 5.08
N GLU A 38 -2.09 -3.84 6.30
CA GLU A 38 -3.37 -4.51 6.57
C GLU A 38 -4.56 -3.63 6.18
N THR A 39 -4.52 -2.35 6.56
CA THR A 39 -5.58 -1.38 6.23
C THR A 39 -5.74 -1.19 4.72
N MET A 40 -4.62 -1.15 3.98
CA MET A 40 -4.60 -0.91 2.54
C MET A 40 -4.98 -2.15 1.72
N VAL A 41 -4.55 -3.34 2.14
CA VAL A 41 -4.74 -4.60 1.41
C VAL A 41 -6.14 -5.16 1.60
N LYS A 42 -6.70 -5.08 2.81
CA LYS A 42 -8.00 -5.68 3.16
C LYS A 42 -9.14 -5.33 2.20
N PRO A 43 -9.35 -4.06 1.78
CA PRO A 43 -10.38 -3.73 0.79
C PRO A 43 -10.18 -4.42 -0.56
N VAL A 44 -8.94 -4.63 -0.99
CA VAL A 44 -8.57 -5.25 -2.28
C VAL A 44 -8.85 -6.75 -2.25
N GLU A 45 -8.53 -7.41 -1.13
CA GLU A 45 -8.87 -8.82 -0.90
C GLU A 45 -10.38 -9.07 -0.96
N THR A 46 -11.17 -8.14 -0.40
CA THR A 46 -12.64 -8.26 -0.37
C THR A 46 -13.34 -7.75 -1.63
N SER A 47 -12.62 -7.12 -2.56
CA SER A 47 -13.23 -6.66 -3.81
C SER A 47 -13.69 -7.87 -4.63
N VAL A 48 -14.86 -7.75 -5.27
CA VAL A 48 -15.37 -8.78 -6.21
C VAL A 48 -14.93 -8.52 -7.65
N THR A 49 -14.37 -7.34 -7.92
CA THR A 49 -13.93 -6.93 -9.26
C THR A 49 -12.71 -7.75 -9.67
N VAL A 50 -12.69 -8.24 -10.91
CA VAL A 50 -11.49 -8.85 -11.52
C VAL A 50 -10.72 -7.77 -12.25
N GLY A 51 -9.40 -7.70 -12.03
CA GLY A 51 -8.56 -6.64 -12.58
C GLY A 51 -8.61 -5.35 -11.75
N ARG A 52 -8.55 -4.19 -12.40
CA ARG A 52 -8.51 -2.89 -11.71
C ARG A 52 -9.90 -2.49 -11.21
N ASP A 53 -10.08 -2.46 -9.90
CA ASP A 53 -11.25 -1.86 -9.27
C ASP A 53 -11.13 -0.33 -9.25
N GLN A 54 -11.76 0.35 -10.21
CA GLN A 54 -11.66 1.81 -10.35
C GLN A 54 -12.29 2.56 -9.18
N ARG A 55 -13.40 2.06 -8.62
CA ARG A 55 -14.08 2.71 -7.49
C ARG A 55 -13.24 2.60 -6.22
N LEU A 56 -12.66 1.43 -5.97
CA LEU A 56 -11.72 1.25 -4.87
C LEU A 56 -10.46 2.10 -5.07
N SER A 57 -9.92 2.14 -6.30
CA SER A 57 -8.78 2.99 -6.63
C SER A 57 -9.05 4.46 -6.27
N GLN A 58 -10.21 4.99 -6.64
CA GLN A 58 -10.58 6.37 -6.30
C GLN A 58 -10.77 6.56 -4.79
N THR A 59 -11.34 5.57 -4.10
CA THR A 59 -11.54 5.63 -2.65
C THR A 59 -10.20 5.67 -1.91
N LEU A 60 -9.23 4.85 -2.32
CA LEU A 60 -7.87 4.84 -1.77
C LEU A 60 -7.14 6.15 -2.11
N ALA A 61 -7.25 6.65 -3.33
CA ALA A 61 -6.67 7.94 -3.72
C ALA A 61 -7.23 9.09 -2.85
N ASN A 62 -8.55 9.13 -2.64
CA ASN A 62 -9.19 10.12 -1.78
C ASN A 62 -8.74 9.99 -0.32
N TYR A 63 -8.54 8.76 0.18
CA TYR A 63 -8.00 8.53 1.52
C TYR A 63 -6.57 9.09 1.65
N LEU A 64 -5.70 8.78 0.69
CA LEU A 64 -4.31 9.26 0.67
C LEU A 64 -4.21 10.79 0.52
N GLY A 65 -5.22 11.42 -0.09
CA GLY A 65 -5.31 12.87 -0.24
C GLY A 65 -5.90 13.62 0.96
N ARG A 66 -6.25 12.95 2.07
CA ARG A 66 -6.80 13.62 3.27
C ARG A 66 -5.73 14.41 4.01
N ASP A 67 -6.14 15.48 4.67
CA ASP A 67 -5.25 16.34 5.48
C ASP A 67 -4.48 15.56 6.54
N ALA A 68 -5.10 14.57 7.19
CA ALA A 68 -4.43 13.73 8.18
C ALA A 68 -3.25 12.91 7.60
N VAL A 69 -3.32 12.56 6.30
CA VAL A 69 -2.26 11.85 5.59
C VAL A 69 -1.22 12.86 5.08
N ASN A 70 -1.67 13.95 4.46
CA ASN A 70 -0.78 15.01 3.94
C ASN A 70 0.00 15.73 5.05
N ALA A 71 -0.54 15.81 6.27
CA ALA A 71 0.18 16.37 7.43
C ALA A 71 1.44 15.55 7.80
N ARG A 72 1.54 14.30 7.33
CA ARG A 72 2.68 13.41 7.59
C ARG A 72 3.67 13.36 6.40
N THR A 73 3.28 13.86 5.24
CA THR A 73 4.08 13.85 4.01
C THR A 73 3.50 14.83 2.98
N ASP A 74 4.35 15.74 2.50
CA ASP A 74 4.06 16.73 1.47
C ASP A 74 4.44 16.27 0.06
N ASP A 75 5.08 15.10 -0.06
CA ASP A 75 5.51 14.51 -1.32
C ASP A 75 4.37 13.77 -2.07
N ASP A 76 4.60 13.50 -3.35
CA ASP A 76 3.67 12.80 -4.23
C ASP A 76 3.50 11.33 -3.82
N LYS A 77 2.24 10.93 -3.67
CA LYS A 77 1.86 9.60 -3.17
C LYS A 77 1.31 8.74 -4.30
N SER A 78 1.99 7.63 -4.58
CA SER A 78 1.53 6.58 -5.49
C SER A 78 1.43 5.24 -4.77
N LEU A 79 0.34 4.52 -5.00
CA LEU A 79 0.08 3.21 -4.39
C LEU A 79 -0.53 2.24 -5.42
N LEU A 80 0.07 1.06 -5.54
CA LEU A 80 -0.46 -0.06 -6.32
C LEU A 80 -0.53 -1.29 -5.43
N ILE A 81 -1.67 -1.97 -5.44
CA ILE A 81 -1.89 -3.19 -4.66
C ILE A 81 -2.42 -4.26 -5.61
N ALA A 82 -1.79 -5.43 -5.57
CA ALA A 82 -2.24 -6.62 -6.29
C ALA A 82 -2.41 -7.75 -5.30
N VAL A 83 -3.56 -8.41 -5.33
CA VAL A 83 -3.83 -9.62 -4.52
C VAL A 83 -4.00 -10.80 -5.46
N ARG A 84 -3.52 -11.96 -5.03
CA ARG A 84 -3.73 -13.22 -5.74
C ARG A 84 -5.04 -13.82 -5.28
N ARG A 85 -5.88 -14.22 -6.24
CA ARG A 85 -7.09 -15.02 -6.02
C ARG A 85 -6.88 -16.43 -6.54
#